data_AF-A0A517WB24-F1
#
_entry.id   AF-A0A517WB24-F1
#
_cell.length_a   1.000
_cell.length_b   1.000
_cell.length_c   1.000
_cell.angle_alpha   90.00
_cell.angle_beta   90.00
_cell.angle_gamma   90.00
#
_symmetry.space_group_name_H-M   'P 1'
#
loop_
_entity.id
_entity.type
_entity.pdbx_description
1 polymer ?
#
loop_
_entity_poly.entity_id
_entity_poly.type
_entity_poly.pdbx_seq_one_letter_code
_entity_poly.pdbx_strand_id
1 'polypeptide(L)'
;MPLSSYNPHYQISSLLIMMASLLFADITQAEELNGNAVIRHKTGDSEIVITTTNRLAGAIHSLTWNGKEFIDSFDHGRQLQSAASFDCARPGEFWAECFNPTEAGSRSDGAGPSSSSRLLRIQAQGNQLTTTTQMAYWLAPGQKSSGRPALNERILSNHRLTKQVRIGYQNLDQVLDYRVTFTIPAGEQHHYAQFEALTGYMPAEFESFWKLDPKTGTLNSLDDGPGEQRFPVILSTKDQQYAMGVFSPDQPAPGFEHAGYGRFRFAPQKVVKWNCVFRVRDLQGVAAGSYSYQVFVAVGTLEDVRRNLMDLIKMTGQKASE
;
A
#
# COMPACT_ATOMS: atom_id res chain seq x y z
N MET A 1 -26.05 -38.46 91.20
CA MET A 1 -27.30 -39.12 90.75
C MET A 1 -28.10 -38.11 89.94
N PRO A 2 -28.79 -38.49 88.86
CA PRO A 2 -28.33 -39.32 87.74
C PRO A 2 -28.66 -38.71 86.35
N LEU A 3 -27.92 -39.21 85.34
CA LEU A 3 -28.30 -39.60 83.96
C LEU A 3 -29.25 -38.70 83.13
N SER A 4 -28.90 -38.26 81.92
CA SER A 4 -29.03 -39.01 80.64
C SER A 4 -28.93 -37.93 79.53
N SER A 5 -28.40 -38.06 78.31
CA SER A 5 -27.89 -39.16 77.47
C SER A 5 -27.17 -38.55 76.24
N TYR A 6 -26.22 -39.32 75.72
CA TYR A 6 -25.62 -39.38 74.36
C TYR A 6 -26.42 -38.75 73.19
N ASN A 7 -25.90 -38.03 72.18
CA ASN A 7 -24.76 -38.13 71.19
C ASN A 7 -25.39 -38.24 69.76
N PRO A 8 -24.68 -38.19 68.61
CA PRO A 8 -23.65 -37.28 68.02
C PRO A 8 -24.03 -36.79 66.59
N HIS A 9 -23.21 -35.92 65.97
CA HIS A 9 -22.71 -36.02 64.56
C HIS A 9 -21.59 -34.96 64.37
N TYR A 10 -20.29 -35.33 64.36
CA TYR A 10 -19.37 -35.47 63.19
C TYR A 10 -19.43 -34.25 62.22
N GLN A 11 -18.38 -33.54 61.80
CA GLN A 11 -16.94 -33.82 61.66
C GLN A 11 -16.16 -32.56 61.15
N ILE A 12 -14.86 -32.48 61.50
CA ILE A 12 -13.69 -32.10 60.67
C ILE A 12 -13.57 -30.62 60.21
N SER A 13 -12.72 -29.83 60.87
CA SER A 13 -11.33 -29.46 60.48
C SER A 13 -11.23 -28.35 59.44
N SER A 14 -10.50 -27.27 59.75
CA SER A 14 -9.20 -26.98 59.12
C SER A 14 -8.73 -25.54 59.38
N LEU A 15 -7.53 -25.49 59.96
CA LEU A 15 -6.48 -24.47 59.90
C LEU A 15 -6.62 -23.46 58.73
N LEU A 16 -6.83 -22.18 59.03
CA LEU A 16 -6.74 -21.10 58.04
C LEU A 16 -5.28 -20.62 57.94
N ILE A 17 -4.57 -21.11 56.92
CA ILE A 17 -3.27 -20.59 56.49
C ILE A 17 -3.54 -19.32 55.67
N MET A 18 -3.09 -18.18 56.18
CA MET A 18 -3.12 -16.89 55.49
C MET A 18 -2.01 -16.87 54.43
N MET A 19 -2.31 -17.35 53.23
CA MET A 19 -1.41 -17.30 52.07
C MET A 19 -1.71 -16.03 51.28
N ALA A 20 -0.90 -14.99 51.49
CA ALA A 20 -0.91 -13.81 50.63
C ALA A 20 -0.20 -14.14 49.31
N SER A 21 -0.95 -14.60 48.32
CA SER A 21 -0.49 -14.73 46.94
C SER A 21 -0.43 -13.36 46.28
N LEU A 22 0.77 -12.78 46.24
CA LEU A 22 1.12 -11.67 45.35
C LEU A 22 1.06 -12.16 43.90
N LEU A 23 -0.10 -11.97 43.27
CA LEU A 23 -0.25 -12.08 41.82
C LEU A 23 0.37 -10.83 41.18
N PHE A 24 1.64 -10.91 40.79
CA PHE A 24 2.17 -10.01 39.78
C PHE A 24 1.52 -10.41 38.45
N ALA A 25 0.49 -9.67 38.05
CA ALA A 25 0.05 -9.68 36.68
C ALA A 25 1.16 -9.02 35.85
N ASP A 26 1.95 -9.83 35.14
CA ASP A 26 2.76 -9.33 34.04
C ASP A 26 1.79 -8.81 32.97
N ILE A 27 1.51 -7.51 33.04
CA ILE A 27 0.93 -6.79 31.92
C ILE A 27 2.06 -6.71 30.89
N THR A 28 2.18 -7.74 30.04
CA THR A 28 2.96 -7.64 28.82
C THR A 28 2.31 -6.55 27.97
N GLN A 29 2.84 -5.33 28.09
CA GLN A 29 2.57 -4.26 27.15
C GLN A 29 3.05 -4.79 25.80
N ALA A 30 2.13 -5.06 24.88
CA ALA A 30 2.50 -5.47 23.53
C ALA A 30 3.39 -4.35 22.97
N GLU A 31 4.66 -4.66 22.69
CA GLU A 31 5.60 -3.70 22.14
C GLU A 31 5.01 -3.15 20.84
N GLU A 32 4.77 -1.84 20.79
CA GLU A 32 4.28 -1.20 19.56
C GLU A 32 5.29 -1.47 18.45
N LEU A 33 4.81 -2.04 17.34
CA LEU A 33 5.67 -2.34 16.21
C LEU A 33 6.34 -1.06 15.71
N ASN A 34 7.67 -1.04 15.74
CA ASN A 34 8.46 0.03 15.16
C ASN A 34 8.40 -0.07 13.63
N GLY A 35 7.62 0.80 13.00
CA GLY A 35 7.51 0.97 11.56
C GLY A 35 8.66 1.76 10.92
N ASN A 36 9.64 2.26 11.68
CA ASN A 36 10.85 2.85 11.10
C ASN A 36 11.76 1.75 10.57
N ALA A 37 11.99 1.74 9.26
CA ALA A 37 12.90 0.79 8.63
C ALA A 37 13.63 1.43 7.44
N VAL A 38 14.78 0.85 7.10
CA VAL A 38 15.60 1.26 5.96
C VAL A 38 16.05 0.02 5.21
N ILE A 39 15.87 0.02 3.90
CA ILE A 39 16.49 -0.94 2.98
C ILE A 39 17.31 -0.17 1.94
N ARG A 40 18.37 -0.78 1.45
CA ARG A 40 19.27 -0.13 0.49
C ARG A 40 19.92 -1.12 -0.45
N HIS A 41 20.29 -0.66 -1.64
CA HIS A 41 21.06 -1.43 -2.60
C HIS A 41 21.95 -0.52 -3.44
N LYS A 42 23.17 -0.96 -3.70
CA LYS A 42 24.12 -0.23 -4.54
C LYS A 42 23.66 -0.28 -6.00
N THR A 43 23.72 0.86 -6.69
CA THR A 43 23.35 1.00 -8.10
C THR A 43 24.40 1.88 -8.79
N GLY A 44 25.36 1.26 -9.48
CA GLY A 44 26.53 1.98 -10.03
C GLY A 44 27.34 2.66 -8.91
N ASP A 45 27.56 3.97 -9.06
CA ASP A 45 28.31 4.79 -8.08
C ASP A 45 27.42 5.38 -6.96
N SER A 46 26.13 5.05 -6.95
CA SER A 46 25.17 5.49 -5.93
C SER A 46 24.47 4.30 -5.26
N GLU A 47 23.45 4.58 -4.47
CA GLU A 47 22.52 3.59 -3.92
C GLU A 47 21.08 4.07 -4.06
N ILE A 48 20.17 3.12 -4.18
CA ILE A 48 18.75 3.37 -3.89
C ILE A 48 18.55 3.10 -2.41
N VAL A 49 17.91 4.04 -1.70
CA VAL A 49 17.52 3.90 -0.29
C VAL A 49 16.03 4.08 -0.16
N ILE A 50 15.35 3.11 0.46
CA ILE A 50 13.92 3.17 0.77
C ILE A 50 13.77 3.23 2.29
N THR A 51 12.91 4.12 2.75
CA THR A 51 12.58 4.25 4.18
C THR A 51 11.07 4.15 4.43
N THR A 52 10.72 3.55 5.57
CA THR A 52 9.38 3.59 6.16
C THR A 52 9.45 4.29 7.51
N THR A 53 8.32 4.78 8.02
CA THR A 53 8.26 5.45 9.32
C THR A 53 7.07 4.96 10.15
N ASN A 54 7.14 5.15 11.47
CA ASN A 54 6.00 4.91 12.38
C ASN A 54 4.74 5.68 11.97
N ARG A 55 4.94 6.85 11.36
CA ARG A 55 3.86 7.74 10.93
C ARG A 55 2.92 7.08 9.92
N LEU A 56 3.41 6.20 9.05
CA LEU A 56 2.73 5.83 7.80
C LEU A 56 2.35 4.35 7.72
N ALA A 57 2.19 3.68 8.88
CA ALA A 57 1.71 2.29 8.98
C ALA A 57 2.41 1.30 8.03
N GLY A 58 3.70 1.53 7.77
CA GLY A 58 4.53 0.71 6.90
C GLY A 58 4.64 1.19 5.45
N ALA A 59 3.82 2.11 4.95
CA ALA A 59 3.95 2.66 3.59
C ALA A 59 5.34 3.30 3.38
N ILE A 60 5.82 3.30 2.12
CA ILE A 60 7.15 3.85 1.81
C ILE A 60 7.08 5.39 1.88
N HIS A 61 7.84 5.92 2.83
CA HIS A 61 7.95 7.34 3.12
C HIS A 61 8.87 8.05 2.13
N SER A 62 10.00 7.44 1.81
CA SER A 62 11.04 8.06 0.99
C SER A 62 11.72 7.00 0.12
N LEU A 63 12.07 7.43 -1.09
CA LEU A 63 12.89 6.69 -2.04
C LEU A 63 13.91 7.68 -2.58
N THR A 64 15.18 7.44 -2.26
CA THR A 64 16.27 8.27 -2.78
C THR A 64 17.17 7.49 -3.73
N TRP A 65 17.72 8.18 -4.72
CA TRP A 65 18.79 7.71 -5.59
C TRP A 65 19.65 8.89 -6.03
N ASN A 66 20.98 8.75 -6.02
CA ASN A 66 21.91 9.81 -6.39
C ASN A 66 21.66 11.14 -5.63
N GLY A 67 21.31 11.03 -4.34
CA GLY A 67 21.01 12.17 -3.47
C GLY A 67 19.67 12.87 -3.73
N LYS A 68 18.87 12.40 -4.70
CA LYS A 68 17.55 12.95 -5.03
C LYS A 68 16.44 12.18 -4.32
N GLU A 69 15.52 12.90 -3.70
CA GLU A 69 14.25 12.35 -3.20
C GLU A 69 13.22 12.26 -4.34
N PHE A 70 12.55 11.11 -4.44
CA PHE A 70 11.53 10.84 -5.45
C PHE A 70 10.11 10.92 -4.89
N ILE A 71 9.90 10.86 -3.57
CA ILE A 71 8.57 10.80 -2.95
C ILE A 71 8.26 12.11 -2.21
N ASP A 72 7.15 12.77 -2.56
CA ASP A 72 6.60 13.90 -1.81
C ASP A 72 5.73 13.42 -0.63
N SER A 73 6.35 12.86 0.41
CA SER A 73 5.61 12.30 1.54
C SER A 73 5.14 13.35 2.58
N PHE A 74 4.62 14.49 2.12
CA PHE A 74 4.15 15.59 2.96
C PHE A 74 2.98 15.21 3.89
N ASP A 75 1.91 14.60 3.36
CA ASP A 75 0.71 14.18 4.10
C ASP A 75 0.39 12.70 3.85
N HIS A 76 -0.52 12.15 4.66
CA HIS A 76 -1.11 10.84 4.41
C HIS A 76 -1.87 10.89 3.09
N GLY A 77 -1.44 10.05 2.15
CA GLY A 77 -1.97 10.06 0.79
C GLY A 77 -0.89 10.27 -0.26
N ARG A 78 0.30 10.78 0.08
CA ARG A 78 1.39 11.05 -0.88
C ARG A 78 2.64 10.18 -0.70
N GLN A 79 2.45 8.91 -0.40
CA GLN A 79 3.52 7.94 -0.23
C GLN A 79 3.75 7.15 -1.53
N LEU A 80 4.81 6.35 -1.59
CA LEU A 80 4.83 5.20 -2.49
C LEU A 80 4.02 4.08 -1.83
N GLN A 81 2.74 3.96 -2.21
CA GLN A 81 1.75 3.18 -1.46
C GLN A 81 0.69 2.52 -2.33
N SER A 82 -0.09 1.65 -1.71
CA SER A 82 -1.24 0.98 -2.33
C SER A 82 -2.58 1.40 -1.73
N ALA A 83 -3.65 1.25 -2.51
CA ALA A 83 -5.03 1.43 -2.04
C ALA A 83 -5.99 0.53 -2.82
N ALA A 84 -7.18 0.29 -2.27
CA ALA A 84 -8.26 -0.39 -2.98
C ALA A 84 -9.57 0.37 -2.82
N SER A 85 -10.49 0.19 -3.74
CA SER A 85 -11.79 0.87 -3.76
C SER A 85 -12.88 -0.10 -4.21
N PHE A 86 -14.04 -0.04 -3.55
CA PHE A 86 -15.14 -0.98 -3.80
C PHE A 86 -16.48 -0.26 -3.94
N ASP A 87 -17.41 -0.88 -4.67
CA ASP A 87 -18.77 -0.36 -4.88
C ASP A 87 -19.77 -0.72 -3.77
N CYS A 88 -19.38 -1.60 -2.84
CA CYS A 88 -20.27 -2.13 -1.80
C CYS A 88 -21.57 -2.75 -2.35
N ALA A 89 -21.52 -3.31 -3.56
CA ALA A 89 -22.69 -3.82 -4.29
C ALA A 89 -23.84 -2.79 -4.41
N ARG A 90 -23.53 -1.49 -4.26
CA ARG A 90 -24.53 -0.43 -4.35
C ARG A 90 -24.76 -0.07 -5.81
N PRO A 91 -26.03 0.17 -6.20
CA PRO A 91 -26.32 0.70 -7.52
C PRO A 91 -25.80 2.13 -7.65
N GLY A 92 -25.54 2.54 -8.88
CA GLY A 92 -25.11 3.90 -9.22
C GLY A 92 -23.67 3.95 -9.72
N GLU A 93 -23.20 5.19 -9.90
CA GLU A 93 -21.86 5.44 -10.40
C GLU A 93 -20.80 5.13 -9.34
N PHE A 94 -19.80 4.34 -9.71
CA PHE A 94 -18.66 4.03 -8.87
C PHE A 94 -17.83 5.29 -8.61
N TRP A 95 -17.51 5.52 -7.32
CA TRP A 95 -16.61 6.58 -6.91
C TRP A 95 -15.54 6.04 -5.98
N ALA A 96 -14.28 6.09 -6.43
CA ALA A 96 -13.19 5.37 -5.80
C ALA A 96 -13.04 5.69 -4.31
N GLU A 97 -13.19 6.95 -3.90
CA GLU A 97 -12.96 7.40 -2.53
C GLU A 97 -14.10 7.07 -1.55
N CYS A 98 -15.26 6.60 -2.04
CA CYS A 98 -16.44 6.36 -1.20
C CYS A 98 -16.28 5.14 -0.27
N PHE A 99 -15.55 4.11 -0.68
CA PHE A 99 -15.19 2.97 0.16
C PHE A 99 -13.78 2.51 -0.20
N ASN A 100 -12.80 3.19 0.41
CA ASN A 100 -11.43 3.20 -0.08
C ASN A 100 -10.42 2.88 1.03
N PRO A 101 -10.14 1.61 1.33
CA PRO A 101 -9.03 1.27 2.21
C PRO A 101 -7.68 1.70 1.60
N THR A 102 -6.89 2.44 2.38
CA THR A 102 -5.59 3.03 2.00
C THR A 102 -4.49 2.55 2.94
N GLU A 103 -3.29 2.31 2.40
CA GLU A 103 -2.17 1.77 3.15
C GLU A 103 -1.65 2.76 4.21
N ALA A 104 -1.28 3.97 3.81
CA ALA A 104 -0.56 4.88 4.68
C ALA A 104 -1.41 5.44 5.81
N GLY A 105 -2.74 5.54 5.62
CA GLY A 105 -3.69 6.15 6.55
C GLY A 105 -4.81 6.88 5.81
N SER A 106 -5.62 7.64 6.54
CA SER A 106 -6.80 8.34 6.06
C SER A 106 -6.52 9.80 5.73
N ARG A 107 -7.46 10.47 5.05
CA ARG A 107 -7.41 11.91 4.79
C ARG A 107 -7.35 12.73 6.07
N SER A 108 -7.99 12.26 7.13
CA SER A 108 -8.05 12.94 8.43
C SER A 108 -6.71 12.96 9.15
N ASP A 109 -5.80 12.04 8.81
CA ASP A 109 -4.47 12.00 9.41
C ASP A 109 -3.59 13.16 8.88
N GLY A 110 -3.84 13.64 7.66
CA GLY A 110 -3.18 14.80 7.06
C GLY A 110 -1.65 14.77 7.18
N ALA A 111 -1.04 15.89 7.54
CA ALA A 111 0.41 15.96 7.85
C ALA A 111 0.76 15.45 9.27
N GLY A 112 -0.21 14.87 9.99
CA GLY A 112 -0.06 14.43 11.37
C GLY A 112 0.96 13.32 11.58
N PRO A 113 1.38 13.08 12.84
CA PRO A 113 2.46 12.17 13.18
C PRO A 113 2.05 10.70 13.26
N SER A 114 0.75 10.39 13.17
CA SER A 114 0.20 9.05 13.35
C SER A 114 -0.73 8.67 12.22
N SER A 115 -0.79 7.37 11.91
CA SER A 115 -1.71 6.80 10.94
C SER A 115 -2.95 6.22 11.61
N SER A 116 -4.09 6.35 10.95
CA SER A 116 -5.29 5.58 11.24
C SER A 116 -5.22 4.13 10.72
N SER A 117 -4.37 3.84 9.73
CA SER A 117 -4.00 2.47 9.35
C SER A 117 -3.10 1.86 10.42
N ARG A 118 -3.11 0.53 10.52
CA ARG A 118 -2.37 -0.19 11.56
C ARG A 118 -1.34 -1.12 10.96
N LEU A 119 -0.07 -0.88 11.27
CA LEU A 119 1.01 -1.83 10.95
C LEU A 119 0.83 -3.10 11.80
N LEU A 120 0.80 -4.26 11.14
CA LEU A 120 0.66 -5.58 11.77
C LEU A 120 1.97 -6.38 11.73
N ARG A 121 2.83 -6.13 10.75
CA ARG A 121 4.13 -6.77 10.61
C ARG A 121 5.06 -5.89 9.79
N ILE A 122 6.34 -5.88 10.15
CA ILE A 122 7.43 -5.33 9.34
C ILE A 122 8.66 -6.20 9.46
N GLN A 123 9.38 -6.35 8.36
CA GLN A 123 10.70 -6.97 8.30
C GLN A 123 11.52 -6.24 7.23
N ALA A 124 12.70 -5.75 7.59
CA ALA A 124 13.61 -5.10 6.67
C ALA A 124 15.01 -5.68 6.84
N GLN A 125 15.62 -6.11 5.73
CA GLN A 125 16.96 -6.66 5.73
C GLN A 125 17.62 -6.43 4.37
N GLY A 126 18.81 -5.81 4.37
CA GLY A 126 19.56 -5.53 3.16
C GLY A 126 18.75 -4.69 2.17
N ASN A 127 18.42 -5.28 1.03
CA ASN A 127 17.62 -4.68 -0.05
C ASN A 127 16.15 -5.11 -0.05
N GLN A 128 15.65 -5.74 1.02
CA GLN A 128 14.30 -6.31 1.07
C GLN A 128 13.48 -5.79 2.24
N LEU A 129 12.25 -5.37 1.95
CA LEU A 129 11.23 -4.95 2.91
C LEU A 129 9.99 -5.82 2.75
N THR A 130 9.39 -6.24 3.85
CA THR A 130 8.05 -6.85 3.88
C THR A 130 7.22 -6.17 4.95
N THR A 131 5.99 -5.78 4.63
CA THR A 131 5.05 -5.26 5.64
C THR A 131 3.68 -5.90 5.47
N THR A 132 2.93 -5.99 6.57
CA THR A 132 1.49 -6.25 6.55
C THR A 132 0.78 -5.14 7.31
N THR A 133 -0.25 -4.55 6.71
CA THR A 133 -0.99 -3.41 7.24
C THR A 133 -2.48 -3.71 7.20
N GLN A 134 -3.19 -3.39 8.29
CA GLN A 134 -4.64 -3.26 8.27
C GLN A 134 -4.97 -1.84 7.83
N MET A 135 -5.62 -1.70 6.67
CA MET A 135 -5.84 -0.41 6.05
C MET A 135 -6.98 0.35 6.75
N ALA A 136 -6.86 1.67 6.87
CA ALA A 136 -7.98 2.55 7.19
C ALA A 136 -8.70 2.98 5.92
N TYR A 137 -9.96 3.38 6.03
CA TYR A 137 -10.66 4.03 4.93
C TYR A 137 -10.16 5.47 4.77
N TRP A 138 -9.99 5.89 3.52
CA TRP A 138 -9.58 7.26 3.17
C TRP A 138 -10.48 8.32 3.79
N LEU A 139 -11.80 8.09 3.73
CA LEU A 139 -12.81 8.95 4.34
C LEU A 139 -13.29 8.36 5.66
N ALA A 140 -13.40 9.19 6.69
CA ALA A 140 -14.09 8.82 7.92
C ALA A 140 -15.62 8.78 7.72
N PRO A 141 -16.37 8.02 8.53
CA PRO A 141 -17.84 8.02 8.46
C PRO A 141 -18.42 9.44 8.50
N GLY A 142 -19.40 9.69 7.63
CA GLY A 142 -20.03 11.01 7.48
C GLY A 142 -19.25 12.03 6.63
N GLN A 143 -18.01 11.74 6.26
CA GLN A 143 -17.26 12.57 5.32
C GLN A 143 -17.72 12.36 3.86
N LYS A 144 -17.27 13.25 2.97
CA LYS A 144 -17.59 13.24 1.56
C LYS A 144 -16.35 13.49 0.69
N SER A 145 -16.41 13.00 -0.54
CA SER A 145 -15.51 13.32 -1.65
C SER A 145 -16.35 13.72 -2.86
N SER A 146 -16.08 14.90 -3.43
CA SER A 146 -16.87 15.47 -4.54
C SER A 146 -18.39 15.39 -4.33
N GLY A 147 -18.84 15.69 -3.11
CA GLY A 147 -20.26 15.64 -2.73
C GLY A 147 -20.80 14.24 -2.42
N ARG A 148 -20.07 13.16 -2.73
CA ARG A 148 -20.48 11.78 -2.49
C ARG A 148 -20.06 11.29 -1.10
N PRO A 149 -20.95 10.69 -0.31
CA PRO A 149 -20.65 10.26 1.04
C PRO A 149 -19.75 9.03 1.09
N ALA A 150 -18.95 8.96 2.15
CA ALA A 150 -18.28 7.75 2.58
C ALA A 150 -19.32 6.64 2.86
N LEU A 151 -18.99 5.40 2.49
CA LEU A 151 -19.86 4.22 2.63
C LEU A 151 -19.46 3.33 3.82
N ASN A 152 -18.34 3.63 4.46
CA ASN A 152 -17.86 2.95 5.66
C ASN A 152 -18.50 3.51 6.94
N GLU A 153 -18.64 2.62 7.93
CA GLU A 153 -19.22 2.94 9.25
C GLU A 153 -18.15 3.13 10.35
N ARG A 154 -16.89 2.83 10.02
CA ARG A 154 -15.73 2.93 10.92
C ARG A 154 -14.52 3.44 10.15
N ILE A 155 -13.50 3.93 10.86
CA ILE A 155 -12.25 4.43 10.25
C ILE A 155 -11.35 3.28 9.82
N LEU A 156 -11.04 2.34 10.72
CA LEU A 156 -10.20 1.18 10.41
C LEU A 156 -11.01 0.11 9.69
N SER A 157 -10.55 -0.34 8.52
CA SER A 157 -11.20 -1.38 7.73
C SER A 157 -10.83 -2.79 8.22
N ASN A 158 -11.51 -3.81 7.70
CA ASN A 158 -11.07 -5.20 7.86
C ASN A 158 -10.14 -5.66 6.71
N HIS A 159 -9.90 -4.79 5.72
CA HIS A 159 -9.00 -5.09 4.60
C HIS A 159 -7.55 -5.08 5.05
N ARG A 160 -6.76 -6.00 4.52
CA ARG A 160 -5.32 -6.07 4.78
C ARG A 160 -4.53 -5.95 3.50
N LEU A 161 -3.34 -5.38 3.63
CA LEU A 161 -2.35 -5.29 2.58
C LEU A 161 -1.07 -5.96 3.06
N THR A 162 -0.54 -6.90 2.30
CA THR A 162 0.84 -7.35 2.47
C THR A 162 1.65 -6.88 1.28
N LYS A 163 2.78 -6.22 1.52
CA LYS A 163 3.73 -5.88 0.45
C LYS A 163 5.10 -6.48 0.71
N GLN A 164 5.77 -6.82 -0.39
CA GLN A 164 7.15 -7.23 -0.43
C GLN A 164 7.85 -6.36 -1.47
N VAL A 165 8.95 -5.73 -1.08
CA VAL A 165 9.73 -4.85 -1.94
C VAL A 165 11.16 -5.33 -1.91
N ARG A 166 11.73 -5.55 -3.10
CA ARG A 166 13.16 -5.78 -3.27
C ARG A 166 13.74 -4.71 -4.17
N ILE A 167 14.83 -4.08 -3.75
CA ILE A 167 15.64 -3.24 -4.63
C ILE A 167 16.58 -4.15 -5.43
N GLY A 168 16.50 -4.07 -6.75
CA GLY A 168 17.14 -4.96 -7.71
C GLY A 168 16.20 -6.09 -8.16
N TYR A 169 16.21 -6.37 -9.46
CA TYR A 169 15.53 -7.52 -10.06
C TYR A 169 16.39 -8.17 -11.13
N GLN A 170 16.73 -9.46 -10.95
CA GLN A 170 17.70 -10.16 -11.80
C GLN A 170 19.01 -9.37 -11.94
N ASN A 171 19.35 -8.90 -13.14
CA ASN A 171 20.53 -8.07 -13.43
C ASN A 171 20.20 -6.55 -13.51
N LEU A 172 19.01 -6.14 -13.08
CA LEU A 172 18.55 -4.75 -13.11
C LEU A 172 18.58 -4.15 -11.70
N ASP A 173 19.70 -3.53 -11.32
CA ASP A 173 19.92 -2.99 -9.97
C ASP A 173 19.02 -1.78 -9.64
N GLN A 174 18.62 -1.03 -10.68
CA GLN A 174 17.80 0.20 -10.59
C GLN A 174 16.28 -0.04 -10.71
N VAL A 175 15.84 -1.26 -10.37
CA VAL A 175 14.44 -1.68 -10.43
C VAL A 175 13.98 -2.17 -9.07
N LEU A 176 12.78 -1.77 -8.65
CA LEU A 176 12.09 -2.37 -7.52
C LEU A 176 11.20 -3.51 -8.02
N ASP A 177 11.37 -4.72 -7.49
CA ASP A 177 10.35 -5.77 -7.56
C ASP A 177 9.37 -5.53 -6.40
N TYR A 178 8.21 -4.94 -6.72
CA TYR A 178 7.16 -4.60 -5.77
C TYR A 178 6.00 -5.58 -5.93
N ARG A 179 5.78 -6.41 -4.92
CA ARG A 179 4.69 -7.39 -4.89
C ARG A 179 3.73 -7.02 -3.80
N VAL A 180 2.44 -7.00 -4.15
CA VAL A 180 1.39 -6.61 -3.22
C VAL A 180 0.26 -7.61 -3.25
N THR A 181 -0.28 -7.91 -2.08
CA THR A 181 -1.44 -8.76 -1.89
C THR A 181 -2.47 -8.01 -1.05
N PHE A 182 -3.63 -7.74 -1.65
CA PHE A 182 -4.80 -7.24 -0.95
C PHE A 182 -5.62 -8.42 -0.43
N THR A 183 -6.12 -8.31 0.80
CA THR A 183 -7.07 -9.28 1.37
C THR A 183 -8.41 -8.60 1.56
N ILE A 184 -9.40 -9.01 0.76
CA ILE A 184 -10.80 -8.64 0.95
C ILE A 184 -11.36 -9.50 2.09
N PRO A 185 -11.95 -8.89 3.14
CA PRO A 185 -12.52 -9.63 4.26
C PRO A 185 -13.78 -10.40 3.85
N ALA A 186 -14.00 -11.55 4.49
CA ALA A 186 -15.23 -12.30 4.33
C ALA A 186 -16.45 -11.49 4.82
N GLY A 187 -17.58 -11.66 4.14
CA GLY A 187 -18.86 -11.03 4.51
C GLY A 187 -19.11 -9.66 3.91
N GLU A 188 -18.10 -9.02 3.30
CA GLU A 188 -18.32 -7.84 2.47
C GLU A 188 -18.80 -8.26 1.07
N GLN A 189 -19.70 -7.47 0.48
CA GLN A 189 -20.30 -7.73 -0.82
C GLN A 189 -19.96 -6.59 -1.77
N HIS A 190 -19.36 -6.92 -2.91
CA HIS A 190 -18.92 -5.97 -3.94
C HIS A 190 -19.18 -6.58 -5.31
N HIS A 191 -19.55 -5.80 -6.32
CA HIS A 191 -19.56 -6.26 -7.72
C HIS A 191 -18.38 -5.70 -8.51
N TYR A 192 -17.68 -4.73 -7.93
CA TYR A 192 -16.54 -4.09 -8.53
C TYR A 192 -15.50 -3.72 -7.47
N ALA A 193 -14.27 -4.14 -7.74
CA ALA A 193 -13.08 -3.80 -6.97
C ALA A 193 -12.07 -3.13 -7.90
N GLN A 194 -11.51 -2.02 -7.46
CA GLN A 194 -10.38 -1.36 -8.09
C GLN A 194 -9.20 -1.40 -7.12
N PHE A 195 -8.09 -1.98 -7.55
CA PHE A 195 -6.85 -2.06 -6.78
C PHE A 195 -5.84 -1.12 -7.39
N GLU A 196 -5.57 -0.01 -6.70
CA GLU A 196 -4.41 0.82 -6.99
C GLU A 196 -3.18 0.11 -6.38
N ALA A 197 -2.66 -0.88 -7.14
CA ALA A 197 -1.63 -1.80 -6.67
C ALA A 197 -0.37 -1.06 -6.26
N LEU A 198 -0.01 -0.01 -7.00
CA LEU A 198 1.03 0.91 -6.57
C LEU A 198 0.82 2.29 -7.15
N THR A 199 1.14 3.29 -6.34
CA THR A 199 1.14 4.69 -6.71
C THR A 199 2.36 5.39 -6.15
N GLY A 200 3.00 6.19 -6.99
CA GLY A 200 4.09 7.08 -6.60
C GLY A 200 3.69 8.54 -6.72
N TYR A 201 3.77 9.28 -5.61
CA TYR A 201 3.61 10.73 -5.56
C TYR A 201 4.99 11.39 -5.55
N MET A 202 5.34 12.11 -6.61
CA MET A 202 6.63 12.79 -6.75
C MET A 202 6.49 14.30 -6.57
N PRO A 203 7.56 15.00 -6.12
CA PRO A 203 7.60 16.46 -6.13
C PRO A 203 7.29 17.05 -7.51
N ALA A 204 6.70 18.26 -7.55
CA ALA A 204 6.27 18.91 -8.80
C ALA A 204 7.36 19.07 -9.88
N GLU A 205 8.64 19.02 -9.51
CA GLU A 205 9.77 19.10 -10.44
C GLU A 205 9.88 17.90 -11.39
N PHE A 206 9.24 16.76 -11.08
CA PHE A 206 9.06 15.63 -12.00
C PHE A 206 7.98 15.98 -13.05
N GLU A 207 8.18 17.09 -13.74
CA GLU A 207 7.16 17.78 -14.52
C GLU A 207 6.95 17.25 -15.93
N SER A 208 7.81 16.34 -16.42
CA SER A 208 7.70 15.76 -17.76
C SER A 208 7.08 14.37 -17.71
N PHE A 209 5.99 14.18 -18.47
CA PHE A 209 5.14 13.00 -18.40
C PHE A 209 5.28 12.19 -19.69
N TRP A 210 5.53 10.90 -19.58
CA TRP A 210 5.82 10.04 -20.72
C TRP A 210 5.01 8.76 -20.67
N LYS A 211 4.59 8.28 -21.85
CA LYS A 211 4.21 6.89 -22.08
C LYS A 211 5.32 6.18 -22.84
N LEU A 212 5.63 4.96 -22.42
CA LEU A 212 6.56 4.07 -23.12
C LEU A 212 5.79 3.13 -24.05
N ASP A 213 6.07 3.19 -25.35
CA ASP A 213 5.55 2.19 -26.28
C ASP A 213 6.33 0.87 -26.10
N PRO A 214 5.68 -0.22 -25.66
CA PRO A 214 6.35 -1.49 -25.40
C PRO A 214 6.82 -2.21 -26.68
N LYS A 215 6.31 -1.84 -27.86
CA LYS A 215 6.73 -2.42 -29.15
C LYS A 215 8.03 -1.79 -29.63
N THR A 216 8.09 -0.46 -29.59
CA THR A 216 9.19 0.31 -30.19
C THR A 216 10.22 0.77 -29.17
N GLY A 217 9.88 0.79 -27.88
CA GLY A 217 10.68 1.40 -26.82
C GLY A 217 10.72 2.93 -26.89
N THR A 218 9.83 3.55 -27.67
CA THR A 218 9.76 4.99 -27.88
C THR A 218 9.01 5.66 -26.73
N LEU A 219 9.55 6.78 -26.24
CA LEU A 219 8.86 7.66 -25.30
C LEU A 219 8.04 8.70 -26.06
N ASN A 220 6.76 8.78 -25.73
CA ASN A 220 5.87 9.82 -26.24
C ASN A 220 5.38 10.65 -25.06
N SER A 221 5.35 11.98 -25.22
CA SER A 221 4.83 12.85 -24.17
C SER A 221 3.35 12.57 -23.90
N LEU A 222 2.97 12.72 -22.64
CA LEU A 222 1.59 12.72 -22.16
C LEU A 222 1.23 14.14 -21.70
N ASP A 223 -0.07 14.42 -21.69
CA ASP A 223 -0.59 15.54 -20.91
C ASP A 223 -0.50 15.27 -19.39
N ASP A 224 -0.82 16.30 -18.61
CA ASP A 224 -0.78 16.27 -17.14
C ASP A 224 -1.91 15.42 -16.50
N GLY A 225 -2.82 14.85 -17.30
CA GLY A 225 -4.02 14.18 -16.83
C GLY A 225 -5.09 15.15 -16.28
N PRO A 226 -6.00 14.68 -15.40
CA PRO A 226 -6.06 13.33 -14.86
C PRO A 226 -6.53 12.30 -15.88
N GLY A 227 -6.02 11.07 -15.80
CA GLY A 227 -6.61 9.94 -16.52
C GLY A 227 -5.69 8.73 -16.60
N GLU A 228 -6.25 7.62 -17.05
CA GLU A 228 -5.53 6.37 -17.31
C GLU A 228 -5.35 6.10 -18.80
N GLN A 229 -4.36 5.28 -19.10
CA GLN A 229 -4.07 4.76 -20.43
C GLN A 229 -3.37 3.39 -20.30
N ARG A 230 -3.17 2.71 -21.43
CA ARG A 230 -2.76 1.29 -21.48
C ARG A 230 -1.26 0.99 -21.31
N PHE A 231 -0.40 1.97 -21.49
CA PHE A 231 1.05 1.80 -21.56
C PHE A 231 1.77 2.22 -20.28
N PRO A 232 3.00 1.73 -20.01
CA PRO A 232 3.79 2.18 -18.87
C PRO A 232 3.97 3.70 -18.83
N VAL A 233 3.88 4.28 -17.64
CA VAL A 233 4.04 5.72 -17.40
C VAL A 233 5.37 6.00 -16.72
N ILE A 234 6.05 7.05 -17.16
CA ILE A 234 7.30 7.55 -16.58
C ILE A 234 7.13 9.05 -16.33
N LEU A 235 7.45 9.52 -15.13
CA LEU A 235 7.60 10.95 -14.85
C LEU A 235 9.08 11.29 -14.64
N SER A 236 9.53 12.43 -15.18
CA SER A 236 10.92 12.86 -15.07
C SER A 236 11.05 14.35 -14.77
N THR A 237 12.20 14.73 -14.22
CA THR A 237 12.64 16.12 -14.21
C THR A 237 12.86 16.62 -15.63
N LYS A 238 12.80 17.94 -15.81
CA LYS A 238 12.97 18.60 -17.10
C LYS A 238 14.32 18.31 -17.76
N ASP A 239 15.37 18.24 -16.95
CA ASP A 239 16.74 17.90 -17.37
C ASP A 239 16.94 16.39 -17.59
N GLN A 240 15.91 15.58 -17.34
CA GLN A 240 15.86 14.13 -17.52
C GLN A 240 16.88 13.36 -16.66
N GLN A 241 17.50 14.03 -15.68
CA GLN A 241 18.48 13.41 -14.78
C GLN A 241 17.84 12.52 -13.73
N TYR A 242 16.55 12.74 -13.44
CA TYR A 242 15.79 11.95 -12.47
C TYR A 242 14.44 11.57 -13.06
N ALA A 243 14.13 10.29 -13.06
CA ALA A 243 12.89 9.73 -13.54
C ALA A 243 12.47 8.52 -12.70
N MET A 244 11.17 8.34 -12.57
CA MET A 244 10.58 7.14 -11.98
C MET A 244 9.45 6.65 -12.87
N GLY A 245 9.49 5.38 -13.23
CA GLY A 245 8.52 4.75 -14.11
C GLY A 245 7.95 3.47 -13.53
N VAL A 246 6.73 3.14 -13.94
CA VAL A 246 5.99 1.96 -13.46
C VAL A 246 5.62 1.03 -14.60
N PHE A 247 5.75 -0.27 -14.34
CA PHE A 247 5.38 -1.35 -15.27
C PHE A 247 4.80 -2.52 -14.48
N SER A 248 3.86 -3.24 -15.05
CA SER A 248 3.44 -4.55 -14.56
C SER A 248 3.28 -5.51 -15.73
N PRO A 249 3.79 -6.75 -15.62
CA PRO A 249 3.57 -7.79 -16.63
C PRO A 249 2.10 -8.25 -16.70
N ASP A 250 1.31 -7.96 -15.67
CA ASP A 250 -0.10 -8.35 -15.57
C ASP A 250 -1.03 -7.31 -16.23
N GLN A 251 -0.47 -6.24 -16.82
CA GLN A 251 -1.20 -5.25 -17.60
C GLN A 251 -1.01 -5.51 -19.11
N PRO A 252 -1.96 -5.19 -19.98
CA PRO A 252 -3.33 -4.79 -19.65
C PRO A 252 -4.10 -5.92 -18.96
N ALA A 253 -4.83 -5.57 -17.90
CA ALA A 253 -5.76 -6.50 -17.25
C ALA A 253 -6.97 -6.81 -18.15
N PRO A 254 -7.49 -8.06 -18.16
CA PRO A 254 -8.66 -8.43 -18.96
C PRO A 254 -9.87 -7.54 -18.71
N GLY A 255 -10.49 -7.05 -19.79
CA GLY A 255 -11.64 -6.13 -19.74
C GLY A 255 -11.28 -4.67 -19.45
N PHE A 256 -9.99 -4.36 -19.31
CA PHE A 256 -9.47 -3.01 -19.04
C PHE A 256 -8.28 -2.66 -19.94
N GLU A 257 -8.28 -3.15 -21.18
CA GLU A 257 -7.15 -3.08 -22.12
C GLU A 257 -6.74 -1.67 -22.56
N HIS A 258 -7.58 -0.67 -22.26
CA HIS A 258 -7.35 0.73 -22.56
C HIS A 258 -6.96 1.57 -21.32
N ALA A 259 -6.85 0.95 -20.15
CA ALA A 259 -6.57 1.61 -18.87
C ALA A 259 -5.51 0.84 -18.07
N GLY A 260 -5.22 1.27 -16.83
CA GLY A 260 -4.31 0.58 -15.93
C GLY A 260 -3.09 1.39 -15.52
N TYR A 261 -2.68 2.40 -16.31
CA TYR A 261 -1.62 3.32 -15.92
C TYR A 261 -2.11 4.77 -15.96
N GLY A 262 -2.13 5.44 -14.82
CA GLY A 262 -2.59 6.82 -14.72
C GLY A 262 -1.49 7.83 -14.48
N ARG A 263 -1.81 9.09 -14.78
CA ARG A 263 -0.97 10.26 -14.53
C ARG A 263 -1.82 11.45 -14.08
N PHE A 264 -1.30 12.22 -13.13
CA PHE A 264 -2.02 13.31 -12.47
C PHE A 264 -1.06 14.43 -12.06
N ARG A 265 -1.45 15.69 -12.24
CA ARG A 265 -0.82 16.86 -11.63
C ARG A 265 -1.78 17.55 -10.66
N PHE A 266 -1.33 17.76 -9.43
CA PHE A 266 -2.05 18.52 -8.42
C PHE A 266 -1.33 19.85 -8.18
N ALA A 267 -1.58 20.82 -9.07
CA ALA A 267 -0.86 22.09 -9.08
C ALA A 267 -0.91 22.84 -7.73
N PRO A 268 -2.04 22.92 -7.00
CA PRO A 268 -2.08 23.59 -5.70
C PRO A 268 -1.21 22.90 -4.64
N GLN A 269 -1.12 21.57 -4.69
CA GLN A 269 -0.39 20.75 -3.75
C GLN A 269 1.09 20.57 -4.13
N LYS A 270 1.50 21.03 -5.32
CA LYS A 270 2.86 20.90 -5.87
C LYS A 270 3.36 19.45 -5.90
N VAL A 271 2.47 18.54 -6.29
CA VAL A 271 2.76 17.10 -6.40
C VAL A 271 2.24 16.55 -7.72
N VAL A 272 2.96 15.60 -8.28
CA VAL A 272 2.55 14.80 -9.44
C VAL A 272 2.46 13.33 -9.06
N LYS A 273 1.68 12.56 -9.79
CA LYS A 273 1.42 11.15 -9.48
C LYS A 273 1.35 10.31 -10.74
N TRP A 274 1.90 9.11 -10.69
CA TRP A 274 1.45 7.98 -11.52
C TRP A 274 0.82 6.89 -10.64
N ASN A 275 -0.05 6.07 -11.21
CA ASN A 275 -0.54 4.85 -10.57
C ASN A 275 -0.56 3.66 -11.54
N CYS A 276 -0.52 2.43 -10.99
CA CYS A 276 -0.79 1.19 -11.69
C CYS A 276 -2.01 0.51 -11.04
N VAL A 277 -3.08 0.33 -11.84
CA VAL A 277 -4.43 0.02 -11.34
C VAL A 277 -4.99 -1.23 -11.99
N PHE A 278 -5.46 -2.16 -11.17
CA PHE A 278 -6.15 -3.38 -11.58
C PHE A 278 -7.61 -3.32 -11.18
N ARG A 279 -8.45 -4.04 -11.91
CA ARG A 279 -9.89 -4.03 -11.68
C ARG A 279 -10.45 -5.44 -11.80
N VAL A 280 -11.40 -5.74 -10.93
CA VAL A 280 -12.16 -6.98 -10.93
C VAL A 280 -13.63 -6.60 -10.94
N ARG A 281 -14.37 -7.13 -11.91
CA ARG A 281 -15.82 -6.95 -12.01
C ARG A 281 -16.47 -8.31 -12.10
N ASP A 282 -17.39 -8.57 -11.18
CA ASP A 282 -18.20 -9.79 -11.19
C ASP A 282 -19.62 -9.46 -10.71
N LEU A 283 -20.61 -9.71 -11.56
CA LEU A 283 -22.02 -9.48 -11.24
C LEU A 283 -22.55 -10.45 -10.18
N GLN A 284 -21.89 -11.59 -9.97
CA GLN A 284 -22.23 -12.54 -8.91
C GLN A 284 -21.54 -12.22 -7.59
N GLY A 285 -20.61 -11.25 -7.59
CA GLY A 285 -19.86 -10.82 -6.42
C GLY A 285 -18.35 -11.04 -6.58
N VAL A 286 -17.56 -10.02 -6.25
CA VAL A 286 -16.11 -10.13 -6.09
C VAL A 286 -15.84 -10.97 -4.85
N ALA A 287 -15.12 -12.08 -5.03
CA ALA A 287 -14.84 -13.02 -3.94
C ALA A 287 -14.02 -12.36 -2.80
N ALA A 288 -14.29 -12.78 -1.57
CA ALA A 288 -13.37 -12.51 -0.46
C ALA A 288 -12.08 -13.30 -0.65
N GLY A 289 -10.97 -12.82 -0.08
CA GLY A 289 -9.68 -13.49 -0.16
C GLY A 289 -8.57 -12.62 -0.75
N SER A 290 -7.53 -13.27 -1.26
CA SER A 290 -6.28 -12.64 -1.67
C SER A 290 -6.26 -12.28 -3.16
N TYR A 291 -5.87 -11.04 -3.45
CA TYR A 291 -5.65 -10.49 -4.78
C TYR A 291 -4.21 -9.97 -4.86
N SER A 292 -3.38 -10.62 -5.68
CA SER A 292 -1.95 -10.35 -5.74
C SER A 292 -1.54 -9.76 -7.09
N TYR A 293 -0.64 -8.78 -7.04
CA TYR A 293 -0.12 -8.08 -8.21
C TYR A 293 1.39 -7.91 -8.09
N GLN A 294 2.10 -8.07 -9.22
CA GLN A 294 3.50 -7.70 -9.32
C GLN A 294 3.64 -6.41 -10.13
N VAL A 295 4.32 -5.43 -9.56
CA VAL A 295 4.61 -4.14 -10.15
C VAL A 295 6.11 -3.91 -10.07
N PHE A 296 6.69 -3.40 -11.15
CA PHE A 296 8.07 -2.97 -11.20
C PHE A 296 8.13 -1.44 -11.22
N VAL A 297 9.06 -0.89 -10.45
CA VAL A 297 9.37 0.54 -10.47
C VAL A 297 10.82 0.73 -10.87
N ALA A 298 11.08 1.42 -11.98
CA ALA A 298 12.43 1.77 -12.39
C ALA A 298 12.76 3.21 -11.96
N VAL A 299 13.97 3.44 -11.45
CA VAL A 299 14.46 4.73 -10.94
C VAL A 299 15.84 5.01 -11.52
N GLY A 300 16.07 6.22 -12.04
CA GLY A 300 17.36 6.61 -12.62
C GLY A 300 17.24 7.88 -13.46
N THR A 301 18.08 8.03 -14.49
CA THR A 301 17.81 9.01 -15.56
C THR A 301 16.60 8.55 -16.40
N LEU A 302 16.03 9.43 -17.23
CA LEU A 302 14.94 9.04 -18.13
C LEU A 302 15.33 7.87 -19.05
N GLU A 303 16.56 7.86 -19.54
CA GLU A 303 17.07 6.79 -20.39
C GLU A 303 17.29 5.48 -19.62
N ASP A 304 17.76 5.54 -18.36
CA ASP A 304 17.87 4.35 -17.51
C ASP A 304 16.51 3.72 -17.27
N VAL A 305 15.51 4.54 -16.91
CA VAL A 305 14.14 4.08 -16.69
C VAL A 305 13.56 3.46 -17.96
N ARG A 306 13.71 4.12 -19.12
CA ARG A 306 13.26 3.60 -20.41
C ARG A 306 13.87 2.23 -20.70
N ARG A 307 15.19 2.07 -20.55
CA ARG A 307 15.89 0.80 -20.80
C ARG A 307 15.45 -0.29 -19.84
N ASN A 308 15.41 0.00 -18.54
CA ASN A 308 14.99 -0.96 -17.52
C ASN A 308 13.56 -1.45 -17.75
N LEU A 309 12.61 -0.56 -18.06
CA LEU A 309 11.25 -0.97 -18.37
C LEU A 309 11.17 -1.81 -19.66
N MET A 310 11.95 -1.46 -20.69
CA MET A 310 12.00 -2.26 -21.92
C MET A 310 12.61 -3.66 -21.70
N ASP A 311 13.62 -3.77 -20.85
CA ASP A 311 14.21 -5.07 -20.52
C ASP A 311 13.26 -5.91 -19.67
N LEU A 312 12.54 -5.30 -18.72
CA LEU A 312 11.46 -5.98 -17.99
C LEU A 312 10.37 -6.52 -18.92
N ILE A 313 9.90 -5.72 -19.90
CA ILE A 313 8.90 -6.14 -20.89
C ILE A 313 9.37 -7.39 -21.65
N LYS A 314 10.64 -7.42 -22.07
CA LYS A 314 11.22 -8.58 -22.75
C LYS A 314 11.34 -9.79 -21.83
N MET A 315 11.82 -9.58 -20.59
CA MET A 315 12.05 -10.64 -19.60
C MET A 315 10.76 -11.31 -19.14
N THR A 316 9.66 -10.56 -19.01
CA THR A 316 8.37 -11.08 -18.56
C THR A 316 7.52 -11.65 -19.70
N GLY A 317 7.97 -11.53 -20.95
CA GLY A 317 7.30 -12.13 -22.10
C GLY A 317 5.94 -11.51 -22.42
N GLN A 318 5.68 -10.28 -21.97
CA GLN A 318 4.44 -9.57 -22.28
C GLN A 318 4.40 -9.31 -23.80
N LYS A 319 3.60 -10.11 -24.51
CA LYS A 319 3.35 -9.92 -25.94
C LYS A 319 2.63 -8.58 -26.11
N ALA A 320 3.21 -7.70 -26.90
CA ALA A 320 2.57 -6.43 -27.20
C ALA A 320 1.27 -6.70 -27.96
N SER A 321 0.13 -6.59 -27.27
CA SER A 321 -1.19 -6.73 -27.87
C SER A 321 -1.33 -5.77 -29.05
N GLU A 322 -1.90 -6.26 -30.15
CA GLU A 322 -2.04 -5.57 -31.43
C GLU A 322 -2.70 -4.19 -31.30
#